data_AF-A0A9P5Q7E7-F1
#
_entry.id   AF-A0A9P5Q7E7-F1
#
_cell.length_a   1.000
_cell.length_b   1.000
_cell.length_c   1.000
_cell.angle_alpha   90.00
_cell.angle_beta   90.00
_cell.angle_gamma   90.00
#
_symmetry.space_group_name_H-M   'P 1'
#
loop_
_entity.id
_entity.type
_entity.pdbx_description
1 polymer ?
#
loop_
_entity_poly.entity_id
_entity_poly.type
_entity_poly.pdbx_seq_one_letter_code
_entity_poly.pdbx_strand_id
1 'polypeptide(L)'
;MSTSNSDTTETDTRNTDTKAPMCRVTDCQLPVDIVFVSKDKVRLGMHKKNLEDFGDGFPPPDCESTEDVPLEEDGVVLELLFQLMHKQPQPDLRTVPFDALTGLTEAAHKYIVHHASMACNLALEHHIPNKPFKVLNLAKRYGWSGLEKQAFETVTLKCRPIAIFAYGISVDDAELCSEFLQKSMHADAEVFFAALQYHECHPILANSALATWARLQKRVQAKLLTVLNTPPSLIHKGGFQYCDEWEEFFDIVKAHVDSHTSYAAFQDIVNTEKYRVRNCSYCERVISTWDSRMEAAAATDLQTYKSLKYA
;
A
#
# COMPACT_ATOMS: atom_id res chain seq x y z
N MET A 1 25.25 24.48 63.80
CA MET A 1 24.02 24.35 64.61
C MET A 1 23.09 25.50 64.24
N SER A 2 22.22 25.29 63.26
CA SER A 2 21.04 26.13 63.00
C SER A 2 20.01 25.21 62.36
N THR A 3 18.94 24.96 63.11
CA THR A 3 17.77 24.18 62.74
C THR A 3 16.75 25.09 62.06
N SER A 4 16.19 24.66 60.95
CA SER A 4 14.95 25.20 60.41
C SER A 4 14.17 24.09 59.72
N ASN A 5 13.14 23.61 60.41
CA ASN A 5 12.06 22.80 59.87
C ASN A 5 11.26 23.64 58.87
N SER A 6 10.97 23.07 57.70
CA SER A 6 9.81 23.45 56.90
C SER A 6 9.00 22.19 56.63
N ASP A 7 7.91 22.12 57.38
CA ASP A 7 6.81 21.19 57.31
C ASP A 7 6.08 21.40 55.97
N THR A 8 6.19 20.45 55.06
CA THR A 8 5.31 20.36 53.88
C THR A 8 4.61 19.02 53.95
N THR A 9 3.36 19.07 54.37
CA THR A 9 2.37 18.01 54.28
C THR A 9 2.24 17.54 52.82
N GLU A 10 2.94 16.46 52.48
CA GLU A 10 2.60 15.63 51.33
C GLU A 10 1.21 15.04 51.57
N THR A 11 0.23 15.54 50.83
CA THR A 11 -1.07 14.87 50.66
C THR A 11 -0.82 13.61 49.85
N ASP A 12 -0.57 12.52 50.56
CA ASP A 12 -0.50 11.16 50.06
C ASP A 12 -1.88 10.72 49.53
N THR A 13 -2.12 10.93 48.24
CA THR A 13 -3.25 10.34 47.51
C THR A 13 -2.90 8.94 47.03
N ARG A 14 -2.52 8.04 47.95
CA ARG A 14 -2.39 6.61 47.69
C ARG A 14 -3.28 5.82 48.62
N ASN A 15 -4.58 5.83 48.36
CA ASN A 15 -5.40 4.66 48.71
C ASN A 15 -6.73 4.68 47.96
N THR A 16 -6.71 4.15 46.74
CA THR A 16 -7.87 3.43 46.24
C THR A 16 -7.44 1.98 46.12
N ASP A 17 -7.81 1.20 47.12
CA ASP A 17 -7.77 -0.26 47.13
C ASP A 17 -8.75 -0.76 46.04
N THR A 18 -8.40 -0.55 44.77
CA THR A 18 -9.27 -0.82 43.63
C THR A 18 -9.21 -2.30 43.30
N LYS A 19 -10.11 -3.05 43.95
CA LYS A 19 -10.51 -4.41 43.62
C LYS A 19 -10.30 -4.71 42.14
N ALA A 20 -9.58 -5.80 41.84
CA ALA A 20 -9.30 -6.23 40.48
C ALA A 20 -10.61 -6.30 39.65
N PRO A 21 -10.60 -5.81 38.40
CA PRO A 21 -11.77 -5.90 37.54
C PRO A 21 -12.14 -7.37 37.31
N MET A 22 -13.44 -7.64 37.18
CA MET A 22 -13.90 -8.96 36.74
C MET A 22 -13.49 -9.20 35.28
N CYS A 23 -13.33 -10.48 34.91
CA CYS A 23 -13.13 -10.85 33.51
C CYS A 23 -14.33 -10.37 32.69
N ARG A 24 -14.07 -9.65 31.59
CA ARG A 24 -15.13 -9.08 30.72
C ARG A 24 -15.73 -10.09 29.75
N VAL A 25 -15.18 -11.30 29.72
CA VAL A 25 -15.69 -12.40 28.91
C VAL A 25 -16.98 -12.95 29.52
N THR A 26 -18.04 -13.01 28.73
CA THR A 26 -19.36 -13.52 29.15
C THR A 26 -19.24 -14.96 29.65
N ASP A 27 -19.93 -15.26 30.75
CA ASP A 27 -19.95 -16.58 31.38
C ASP A 27 -18.58 -17.13 31.85
N CYS A 28 -17.53 -16.30 31.90
CA CYS A 28 -16.26 -16.70 32.49
C CYS A 28 -16.34 -16.73 34.02
N GLN A 29 -16.08 -17.89 34.61
CA GLN A 29 -16.08 -18.11 36.07
C GLN A 29 -14.66 -18.29 36.64
N LEU A 30 -13.63 -18.16 35.80
CA LEU A 30 -12.25 -18.30 36.26
C LEU A 30 -11.87 -17.10 37.16
N PRO A 31 -11.10 -17.32 38.24
CA PRO A 31 -10.60 -16.23 39.05
C PRO A 31 -9.61 -15.38 38.24
N VAL A 32 -9.74 -14.07 38.31
CA VAL A 32 -8.76 -13.13 37.75
C VAL A 32 -7.52 -13.11 38.64
N ASP A 33 -6.37 -13.45 38.07
CA ASP A 33 -5.07 -13.55 38.76
C ASP A 33 -4.00 -12.63 38.15
N ILE A 34 -4.37 -11.86 37.13
CA ILE A 34 -3.56 -10.81 36.52
C ILE A 34 -4.46 -9.70 35.95
N VAL A 35 -4.01 -8.45 36.05
CA VAL A 35 -4.71 -7.28 35.52
C VAL A 35 -3.79 -6.56 34.54
N PHE A 36 -4.29 -6.32 33.33
CA PHE A 36 -3.62 -5.50 32.33
C PHE A 36 -4.22 -4.10 32.29
N VAL A 37 -3.38 -3.11 32.01
CA VAL A 37 -3.80 -1.73 31.74
C VAL A 37 -3.46 -1.42 30.29
N SER A 38 -4.48 -1.15 29.49
CA SER A 38 -4.32 -0.74 28.10
C SER A 38 -3.71 0.66 27.98
N LYS A 39 -3.32 1.03 26.76
CA LYS A 39 -2.83 2.37 26.44
C LYS A 39 -3.83 3.48 26.78
N ASP A 40 -5.11 3.24 26.51
CA ASP A 40 -6.26 4.10 26.83
C ASP A 40 -6.75 3.94 28.29
N LYS A 41 -5.92 3.36 29.17
CA LYS A 41 -6.11 3.28 30.63
C LYS A 41 -7.29 2.42 31.07
N VAL A 42 -7.71 1.48 30.24
CA VAL A 42 -8.72 0.48 30.57
C VAL A 42 -8.07 -0.67 31.34
N ARG A 43 -8.58 -0.95 32.54
CA ARG A 43 -8.18 -2.12 33.35
C ARG A 43 -8.94 -3.37 32.88
N LEU A 44 -8.21 -4.43 32.58
CA LEU A 44 -8.72 -5.68 32.02
C LEU A 44 -8.22 -6.87 32.86
N GLY A 45 -9.15 -7.60 33.47
CA GLY A 45 -8.84 -8.81 34.24
C GLY A 45 -8.66 -10.02 33.32
N MET A 46 -7.63 -10.82 33.58
CA MET A 46 -7.27 -12.00 32.79
C MET A 46 -6.81 -13.18 33.69
N HIS A 47 -6.60 -14.33 33.07
CA HIS A 47 -6.18 -15.58 33.70
C HIS A 47 -4.79 -15.99 33.18
N LYS A 48 -3.77 -16.08 34.04
CA LYS A 48 -2.39 -16.46 33.69
C LYS A 48 -2.36 -17.78 32.92
N LYS A 49 -3.16 -18.76 33.34
CA LYS A 49 -3.31 -20.04 32.65
C LYS A 49 -3.77 -19.90 31.20
N ASN A 50 -4.69 -18.98 30.89
CA ASN A 50 -5.11 -18.75 29.50
C ASN A 50 -4.00 -18.08 28.71
N LEU A 51 -3.20 -17.20 29.32
CA LEU A 51 -2.05 -16.62 28.65
C LEU A 51 -1.04 -17.71 28.27
N GLU A 52 -0.69 -18.59 29.20
CA GLU A 52 0.22 -19.73 28.99
C GLU A 52 -0.32 -20.75 27.96
N ASP A 53 -1.63 -21.03 27.99
CA ASP A 53 -2.25 -22.00 27.08
C ASP A 53 -2.30 -21.49 25.62
N PHE A 54 -2.31 -20.16 25.41
CA PHE A 54 -2.67 -19.56 24.12
C PHE A 54 -1.67 -18.56 23.52
N GLY A 55 -0.65 -18.12 24.26
CA GLY A 55 0.34 -17.17 23.76
C GLY A 55 1.70 -17.30 24.44
N ASP A 56 2.75 -16.96 23.69
CA ASP A 56 4.15 -17.09 24.14
C ASP A 56 4.86 -15.72 24.28
N GLY A 57 4.20 -14.62 23.89
CA GLY A 57 4.82 -13.29 23.84
C GLY A 57 4.41 -12.32 24.95
N PHE A 58 3.59 -12.75 25.91
CA PHE A 58 3.22 -11.90 27.05
C PHE A 58 4.43 -11.68 27.97
N PRO A 59 4.57 -10.48 28.58
CA PRO A 59 5.62 -10.25 29.55
C PRO A 59 5.49 -11.29 30.68
N PRO A 60 6.60 -11.91 31.11
CA PRO A 60 6.55 -12.85 32.21
C PRO A 60 5.96 -12.11 33.42
N PRO A 61 4.98 -12.69 34.12
CA PRO A 61 4.49 -12.07 35.34
C PRO A 61 5.67 -12.01 36.31
N ASP A 62 6.12 -10.81 36.67
CA ASP A 62 7.07 -10.65 37.77
C ASP A 62 6.45 -11.36 38.98
N CYS A 63 7.10 -12.43 39.42
CA CYS A 63 6.52 -13.50 40.25
C CYS A 63 5.84 -13.04 41.55
N GLU A 64 5.96 -11.77 41.94
CA GLU A 64 5.44 -11.23 43.20
C GLU A 64 4.76 -9.85 43.07
N SER A 65 4.70 -9.22 41.89
CA SER A 65 4.05 -7.92 41.76
C SER A 65 2.53 -8.07 41.67
N THR A 66 1.82 -7.37 42.57
CA THR A 66 0.36 -7.18 42.52
C THR A 66 -0.02 -6.00 41.62
N GLU A 67 0.95 -5.49 40.87
CA GLU A 67 0.82 -4.29 40.06
C GLU A 67 0.17 -4.59 38.72
N ASP A 68 -0.66 -3.67 38.27
CA ASP A 68 -1.30 -3.75 36.96
C ASP A 68 -0.22 -3.70 35.86
N VAL A 69 -0.29 -4.63 34.89
CA VAL A 69 0.70 -4.75 33.81
C VAL A 69 0.32 -3.83 32.64
N PRO A 70 1.11 -2.79 32.32
CA PRO A 70 0.79 -1.89 31.22
C PRO A 70 1.08 -2.55 29.86
N LEU A 71 0.15 -2.43 28.92
CA LEU A 71 0.28 -2.85 27.53
C LEU A 71 0.10 -1.64 26.59
N GLU A 72 0.60 -1.75 25.36
CA GLU A 72 0.65 -0.63 24.40
C GLU A 72 -0.59 -0.56 23.50
N GLU A 73 -1.43 -1.58 23.58
CA GLU A 73 -2.63 -1.77 22.78
C GLU A 73 -3.82 -1.10 23.46
N ASP A 74 -4.79 -0.67 22.65
CA ASP A 74 -6.04 -0.09 23.15
C ASP A 74 -6.93 -1.17 23.78
N GLY A 75 -7.79 -0.77 24.71
CA GLY A 75 -8.63 -1.70 25.48
C GLY A 75 -9.49 -2.59 24.59
N VAL A 76 -10.05 -2.06 23.50
CA VAL A 76 -10.86 -2.83 22.55
C VAL A 76 -10.08 -3.94 21.85
N VAL A 77 -8.81 -3.69 21.52
CA VAL A 77 -7.92 -4.68 20.89
C VAL A 77 -7.61 -5.80 21.86
N LEU A 78 -7.25 -5.44 23.09
CA LEU A 78 -6.98 -6.40 24.15
C LEU A 78 -8.23 -7.21 24.49
N GLU A 79 -9.41 -6.61 24.58
CA GLU A 79 -10.66 -7.33 24.81
C GLU A 79 -10.93 -8.40 23.74
N LEU A 80 -10.74 -8.07 22.46
CA LEU A 80 -10.90 -9.04 21.36
C LEU A 80 -9.87 -10.17 21.45
N LEU A 81 -8.60 -9.85 21.70
CA LEU A 81 -7.54 -10.84 21.85
C LEU A 81 -7.84 -11.78 23.03
N PHE A 82 -8.27 -11.17 24.15
CA PHE A 82 -8.61 -11.87 25.38
C PHE A 82 -9.80 -12.79 25.18
N GLN A 83 -10.85 -12.35 24.47
CA GLN A 83 -11.97 -13.21 24.08
C GLN A 83 -11.50 -14.42 23.26
N LEU A 84 -10.55 -14.24 22.34
CA LEU A 84 -9.96 -15.31 21.53
C LEU A 84 -9.13 -16.32 22.35
N MET A 85 -8.67 -15.92 23.53
CA MET A 85 -7.93 -16.78 24.47
C MET A 85 -8.83 -17.46 25.51
N HIS A 86 -10.15 -17.37 25.36
CA HIS A 86 -11.11 -18.09 26.19
C HIS A 86 -11.71 -19.28 25.44
N LYS A 87 -12.01 -20.35 26.17
CA LYS A 87 -12.64 -21.57 25.66
C LYS A 87 -14.16 -21.37 25.51
N GLN A 88 -14.54 -20.44 24.65
CA GLN A 88 -15.91 -20.03 24.38
C GLN A 88 -16.12 -19.87 22.86
N PRO A 89 -17.37 -19.68 22.38
CA PRO A 89 -17.62 -19.31 21.00
C PRO A 89 -16.83 -18.05 20.60
N GLN A 90 -16.13 -18.12 19.47
CA GLN A 90 -15.23 -17.05 19.02
C GLN A 90 -16.03 -15.87 18.43
N PRO A 91 -15.61 -14.62 18.65
CA PRO A 91 -16.28 -13.46 18.08
C PRO A 91 -16.20 -13.46 16.56
N ASP A 92 -17.22 -12.93 15.89
CA ASP A 92 -17.19 -12.77 14.43
C ASP A 92 -16.32 -11.57 14.03
N LEU A 93 -15.05 -11.83 13.75
CA LEU A 93 -14.06 -10.82 13.37
C LEU A 93 -14.39 -10.08 12.07
N ARG A 94 -15.30 -10.59 11.23
CA ARG A 94 -15.72 -9.91 9.98
C ARG A 94 -16.57 -8.67 10.26
N THR A 95 -17.16 -8.60 11.46
CA THR A 95 -17.97 -7.46 11.91
C THR A 95 -17.14 -6.39 12.62
N VAL A 96 -15.88 -6.70 12.93
CA VAL A 96 -14.98 -5.81 13.67
C VAL A 96 -14.51 -4.67 12.74
N PRO A 97 -14.50 -3.41 13.21
CA PRO A 97 -13.94 -2.31 12.45
C PRO A 97 -12.48 -2.58 12.05
N PHE A 98 -12.13 -2.25 10.81
CA PHE A 98 -10.81 -2.56 10.24
C PHE A 98 -9.63 -2.10 11.11
N ASP A 99 -9.73 -0.94 11.76
CA ASP A 99 -8.63 -0.40 12.58
C ASP A 99 -8.42 -1.24 13.86
N ALA A 100 -9.52 -1.70 14.47
CA ALA A 100 -9.45 -2.66 15.59
C ALA A 100 -8.98 -4.05 15.14
N LEU A 101 -9.39 -4.52 13.95
CA LEU A 101 -8.90 -5.78 13.38
C LEU A 101 -7.39 -5.72 13.06
N THR A 102 -6.91 -4.58 12.58
CA THR A 102 -5.48 -4.34 12.35
C THR A 102 -4.72 -4.34 13.67
N GLY A 103 -5.23 -3.63 14.69
CA GLY A 103 -4.65 -3.65 16.03
C GLY A 103 -4.61 -5.05 16.65
N LEU A 104 -5.70 -5.82 16.50
CA LEU A 104 -5.77 -7.22 16.92
C LEU A 104 -4.75 -8.09 16.17
N THR A 105 -4.55 -7.85 14.88
CA THR A 105 -3.56 -8.57 14.09
C THR A 105 -2.15 -8.33 14.63
N GLU A 106 -1.79 -7.07 14.85
CA GLU A 106 -0.50 -6.69 15.43
C GLU A 106 -0.30 -7.31 16.82
N ALA A 107 -1.32 -7.23 17.68
CA ALA A 107 -1.28 -7.80 19.02
C ALA A 107 -1.15 -9.34 18.98
N ALA A 108 -1.91 -10.02 18.12
CA ALA A 108 -1.84 -11.47 17.97
C ALA A 108 -0.45 -11.94 17.52
N HIS A 109 0.22 -11.20 16.64
CA HIS A 109 1.60 -11.50 16.25
C HIS A 109 2.60 -11.18 17.37
N LYS A 110 2.46 -10.02 18.02
CA LYS A 110 3.33 -9.58 19.14
C LYS A 110 3.31 -10.58 20.30
N TYR A 111 2.13 -11.05 20.66
CA TYR A 111 1.93 -11.99 21.77
C TYR A 111 1.95 -13.47 21.34
N ILE A 112 2.24 -13.74 20.06
CA ILE A 112 2.39 -15.10 19.52
C ILE A 112 1.11 -15.94 19.73
N VAL A 113 -0.06 -15.32 19.53
CA VAL A 113 -1.37 -15.96 19.64
C VAL A 113 -1.77 -16.50 18.26
N HIS A 114 -1.25 -17.68 17.91
CA HIS A 114 -1.30 -18.22 16.55
C HIS A 114 -2.72 -18.38 15.96
N HIS A 115 -3.68 -18.86 16.75
CA HIS A 115 -5.06 -19.02 16.28
C HIS A 115 -5.75 -17.68 16.05
N ALA A 116 -5.46 -16.67 16.87
CA ALA A 116 -5.96 -15.31 16.67
C ALA A 116 -5.38 -14.69 15.39
N SER A 117 -4.08 -14.88 15.14
CA SER A 117 -3.41 -14.46 13.90
C SER A 117 -4.09 -15.09 12.67
N MET A 118 -4.37 -16.40 12.70
CA MET A 118 -5.08 -17.09 11.62
C MET A 118 -6.52 -16.57 11.44
N ALA A 119 -7.24 -16.33 12.53
CA ALA A 119 -8.60 -15.78 12.47
C ALA A 119 -8.61 -14.36 11.86
N CYS A 120 -7.60 -13.54 12.17
CA CYS A 120 -7.43 -12.21 11.59
C CYS A 120 -7.15 -12.28 10.09
N ASN A 121 -6.28 -13.19 9.64
CA ASN A 121 -5.98 -13.41 8.22
C ASN A 121 -7.28 -13.66 7.41
N LEU A 122 -8.13 -14.57 7.87
CA LEU A 122 -9.42 -14.88 7.24
C LEU A 122 -10.41 -13.70 7.28
N ALA A 123 -10.43 -12.93 8.37
CA ALA A 123 -11.29 -11.77 8.50
C ALA A 123 -10.86 -10.63 7.56
N LEU A 124 -9.56 -10.43 7.37
CA LEU A 124 -9.00 -9.39 6.50
C LEU A 124 -9.38 -9.57 5.03
N GLU A 125 -9.68 -10.79 4.57
CA GLU A 125 -10.21 -11.06 3.22
C GLU A 125 -11.45 -10.20 2.91
N HIS A 126 -12.32 -9.99 3.90
CA HIS A 126 -13.56 -9.22 3.75
C HIS A 126 -13.32 -7.72 3.51
N HIS A 127 -12.12 -7.24 3.84
CA HIS A 127 -11.73 -5.85 3.67
C HIS A 127 -10.97 -5.59 2.37
N ILE A 128 -10.56 -6.62 1.63
CA ILE A 128 -9.87 -6.48 0.33
C ILE A 128 -10.62 -5.54 -0.62
N PRO A 129 -11.95 -5.64 -0.82
CA PRO A 129 -12.64 -4.81 -1.81
C PRO A 129 -12.56 -3.31 -1.53
N ASN A 130 -12.41 -2.92 -0.26
CA ASN A 130 -12.50 -1.54 0.21
C ASN A 130 -11.15 -0.97 0.67
N LYS A 131 -10.23 -1.81 1.14
CA LYS A 131 -8.93 -1.41 1.71
C LYS A 131 -7.78 -2.30 1.20
N PRO A 132 -7.65 -2.52 -0.12
CA PRO A 132 -6.75 -3.55 -0.65
C PRO A 132 -5.27 -3.29 -0.33
N PHE A 133 -4.81 -2.03 -0.38
CA PHE A 133 -3.42 -1.70 -0.01
C PHE A 133 -3.10 -1.92 1.46
N LYS A 134 -4.03 -1.61 2.38
CA LYS A 134 -3.82 -1.83 3.80
C LYS A 134 -3.75 -3.33 4.12
N VAL A 135 -4.63 -4.12 3.51
CA VAL A 135 -4.60 -5.58 3.62
C VAL A 135 -3.32 -6.16 3.01
N LEU A 136 -2.91 -5.69 1.83
CA LEU A 136 -1.68 -6.11 1.16
C LEU A 136 -0.45 -5.89 2.05
N ASN A 137 -0.37 -4.76 2.75
CA ASN A 137 0.71 -4.47 3.68
C ASN A 137 0.79 -5.45 4.85
N LEU A 138 -0.36 -5.77 5.47
CA LEU A 138 -0.40 -6.76 6.54
C LEU A 138 -0.02 -8.15 6.01
N ALA A 139 -0.54 -8.53 4.84
CA ALA A 139 -0.23 -9.82 4.22
C ALA A 139 1.27 -9.97 3.94
N LYS A 140 1.91 -8.96 3.33
CA LYS A 140 3.37 -8.93 3.11
C LYS A 140 4.15 -9.00 4.43
N ARG A 141 3.75 -8.19 5.43
CA ARG A 141 4.43 -8.12 6.73
C ARG A 141 4.49 -9.47 7.45
N TYR A 142 3.41 -10.24 7.39
CA TYR A 142 3.30 -11.53 8.09
C TYR A 142 3.45 -12.76 7.20
N GLY A 143 3.79 -12.57 5.91
CA GLY A 143 4.04 -13.67 4.98
C GLY A 143 2.79 -14.47 4.58
N TRP A 144 1.62 -13.84 4.58
CA TRP A 144 0.36 -14.48 4.18
C TRP A 144 0.17 -14.44 2.66
N SER A 145 0.89 -15.32 1.96
CA SER A 145 0.95 -15.35 0.48
C SER A 145 -0.42 -15.45 -0.22
N GLY A 146 -1.37 -16.19 0.35
CA GLY A 146 -2.73 -16.30 -0.17
C GLY A 146 -3.47 -14.95 -0.14
N LEU A 147 -3.42 -14.27 1.00
CA LEU A 147 -4.05 -12.95 1.19
C LEU A 147 -3.33 -11.88 0.38
N GLU A 148 -2.00 -11.93 0.32
CA GLU A 148 -1.16 -11.03 -0.47
C GLU A 148 -1.56 -11.09 -1.94
N LYS A 149 -1.63 -12.30 -2.50
CA LYS A 149 -2.04 -12.51 -3.90
C LYS A 149 -3.42 -11.92 -4.19
N GLN A 150 -4.42 -12.23 -3.37
CA GLN A 150 -5.78 -11.73 -3.56
C GLN A 150 -5.87 -10.20 -3.47
N ALA A 151 -5.16 -9.62 -2.49
CA ALA A 151 -5.12 -8.17 -2.31
C ALA A 151 -4.43 -7.49 -3.49
N PHE A 152 -3.31 -8.04 -3.96
CA PHE A 152 -2.56 -7.52 -5.11
C PHE A 152 -3.35 -7.61 -6.42
N GLU A 153 -4.04 -8.74 -6.68
CA GLU A 153 -4.96 -8.88 -7.81
C GLU A 153 -6.06 -7.80 -7.77
N THR A 154 -6.61 -7.52 -6.58
CA THR A 154 -7.62 -6.46 -6.43
C THR A 154 -7.04 -5.06 -6.67
N VAL A 155 -5.83 -4.78 -6.15
CA VAL A 155 -5.11 -3.51 -6.38
C VAL A 155 -4.90 -3.30 -7.88
N THR A 156 -4.35 -4.29 -8.58
CA THR A 156 -4.05 -4.21 -10.02
C THR A 156 -5.29 -4.04 -10.89
N LEU A 157 -6.43 -4.61 -10.49
CA LEU A 157 -7.69 -4.47 -11.22
C LEU A 157 -8.41 -3.15 -10.96
N LYS A 158 -8.37 -2.61 -9.74
CA LYS A 158 -9.20 -1.46 -9.34
C LYS A 158 -8.45 -0.14 -9.23
N CYS A 159 -7.14 -0.16 -9.02
CA CYS A 159 -6.37 1.04 -8.74
C CYS A 159 -5.63 1.52 -9.98
N ARG A 160 -5.42 2.84 -10.07
CA ARG A 160 -4.62 3.45 -11.14
C ARG A 160 -3.16 3.00 -11.01
N PRO A 161 -2.44 2.80 -12.13
CA PRO A 161 -1.03 2.44 -12.12
C PRO A 161 -0.15 3.33 -11.23
N ILE A 162 -0.47 4.63 -11.16
CA ILE A 162 0.26 5.58 -10.31
C ILE A 162 0.14 5.29 -8.81
N ALA A 163 -1.00 4.77 -8.35
CA ALA A 163 -1.16 4.36 -6.96
C ALA A 163 -0.30 3.13 -6.65
N ILE A 164 -0.21 2.19 -7.59
CA ILE A 164 0.61 0.97 -7.46
C ILE A 164 2.10 1.32 -7.49
N PHE A 165 2.49 2.28 -8.32
CA PHE A 165 3.84 2.84 -8.34
C PHE A 165 4.20 3.52 -7.01
N ALA A 166 3.34 4.41 -6.50
CA ALA A 166 3.53 5.05 -5.19
C ALA A 166 3.58 4.03 -4.05
N TYR A 167 2.74 3.00 -4.11
CA TYR A 167 2.80 1.88 -3.19
C TYR A 167 4.17 1.18 -3.24
N GLY A 168 4.68 0.83 -4.42
CA GLY A 168 6.02 0.26 -4.59
C GLY A 168 7.11 1.10 -3.93
N ILE A 169 7.03 2.43 -4.05
CA ILE A 169 7.96 3.36 -3.39
C ILE A 169 7.83 3.27 -1.86
N SER A 170 6.60 3.21 -1.34
CA SER A 170 6.36 3.15 0.11
C SER A 170 6.93 1.89 0.78
N VAL A 171 7.00 0.78 0.03
CA VAL A 171 7.52 -0.50 0.53
C VAL A 171 8.91 -0.85 -0.01
N ASP A 172 9.57 0.10 -0.67
CA ASP A 172 10.90 -0.08 -1.28
C ASP A 172 10.98 -1.27 -2.27
N ASP A 173 9.92 -1.50 -3.04
CA ASP A 173 9.79 -2.60 -4.01
C ASP A 173 10.19 -2.11 -5.41
N ALA A 174 11.46 -2.30 -5.76
CA ALA A 174 12.04 -1.86 -7.02
C ALA A 174 11.44 -2.55 -8.26
N GLU A 175 11.00 -3.81 -8.12
CA GLU A 175 10.37 -4.55 -9.22
C GLU A 175 9.00 -3.94 -9.54
N LEU A 176 8.19 -3.71 -8.52
CA LEU A 176 6.89 -3.07 -8.66
C LEU A 176 7.01 -1.64 -9.19
N CYS A 177 7.97 -0.88 -8.69
CA CYS A 177 8.26 0.45 -9.21
C CYS A 177 8.61 0.41 -10.70
N SER A 178 9.46 -0.52 -11.12
CA SER A 178 9.86 -0.67 -12.52
C SER A 178 8.68 -1.05 -13.42
N GLU A 179 7.81 -1.95 -12.95
CA GLU A 179 6.66 -2.41 -13.73
C GLU A 179 5.61 -1.30 -13.94
N PHE A 180 5.35 -0.51 -12.90
CA PHE A 180 4.28 0.49 -12.92
C PHE A 180 4.72 1.90 -13.29
N LEU A 181 6.03 2.17 -13.37
CA LEU A 181 6.54 3.49 -13.75
C LEU A 181 6.00 3.95 -15.10
N GLN A 182 6.20 3.17 -16.17
CA GLN A 182 5.75 3.56 -17.51
C GLN A 182 4.22 3.67 -17.58
N LYS A 183 3.52 2.73 -16.94
CA LYS A 183 2.05 2.72 -16.85
C LYS A 183 1.50 3.95 -16.11
N SER A 184 2.30 4.55 -15.22
CA SER A 184 1.93 5.75 -14.45
C SER A 184 2.13 7.08 -15.19
N MET A 185 2.79 7.10 -16.35
CA MET A 185 3.21 8.32 -17.05
C MET A 185 2.06 9.19 -17.60
N HIS A 186 0.83 8.66 -17.60
CA HIS A 186 -0.36 9.41 -17.97
C HIS A 186 -0.91 10.26 -16.81
N ALA A 187 -0.48 10.00 -15.58
CA ALA A 187 -0.91 10.79 -14.45
C ALA A 187 -0.32 12.21 -14.55
N ASP A 188 -1.10 13.21 -14.14
CA ASP A 188 -0.55 14.52 -13.86
C ASP A 188 0.26 14.51 -12.55
N ALA A 189 1.03 15.58 -12.33
CA ALA A 189 1.87 15.70 -11.14
C ALA A 189 1.05 15.75 -9.84
N GLU A 190 -0.15 16.33 -9.84
CA GLU A 190 -0.98 16.44 -8.63
C GLU A 190 -1.47 15.07 -8.17
N VAL A 191 -1.92 14.23 -9.11
CA VAL A 191 -2.30 12.84 -8.87
C VAL A 191 -1.09 12.03 -8.37
N PHE A 192 0.10 12.27 -8.93
CA PHE A 192 1.34 11.64 -8.46
C PHE A 192 1.61 12.01 -6.99
N PHE A 193 1.55 13.29 -6.64
CA PHE A 193 1.74 13.76 -5.26
C PHE A 193 0.70 13.20 -4.30
N ALA A 194 -0.56 13.20 -4.69
CA ALA A 194 -1.65 12.64 -3.87
C ALA A 194 -1.43 11.14 -3.61
N ALA A 195 -0.93 10.39 -4.60
CA ALA A 195 -0.61 8.97 -4.45
C ALA A 195 0.55 8.75 -3.46
N LEU A 196 1.63 9.54 -3.54
CA LEU A 196 2.74 9.45 -2.59
C LEU A 196 2.31 9.79 -1.15
N GLN A 197 1.46 10.80 -0.99
CA GLN A 197 0.93 11.18 0.32
C GLN A 197 0.02 10.09 0.90
N TYR A 198 -0.88 9.53 0.08
CA TYR A 198 -1.77 8.45 0.50
C TYR A 198 -1.02 7.21 1.00
N HIS A 199 0.15 6.92 0.39
CA HIS A 199 1.00 5.80 0.78
C HIS A 199 2.08 6.16 1.81
N GLU A 200 2.03 7.36 2.38
CA GLU A 200 2.97 7.81 3.42
C GLU A 200 4.45 7.61 3.02
N CYS A 201 4.77 7.81 1.74
CA CYS A 201 6.11 7.58 1.22
C CYS A 201 7.14 8.45 1.94
N HIS A 202 8.29 7.87 2.29
CA HIS A 202 9.38 8.61 2.92
C HIS A 202 9.81 9.81 2.04
N PRO A 203 9.97 11.03 2.56
CA PRO A 203 10.21 12.23 1.75
C PRO A 203 11.40 12.13 0.78
N ILE A 204 12.48 11.46 1.20
CA ILE A 204 13.66 11.25 0.34
C ILE A 204 13.31 10.37 -0.86
N LEU A 205 12.61 9.25 -0.62
CA LEU A 205 12.21 8.32 -1.68
C LEU A 205 11.18 8.97 -2.61
N ALA A 206 10.20 9.67 -2.04
CA ALA A 206 9.19 10.42 -2.77
C ALA A 206 9.80 11.47 -3.71
N ASN A 207 10.75 12.28 -3.22
CA ASN A 207 11.43 13.30 -4.02
C ASN A 207 12.28 12.69 -5.15
N SER A 208 13.03 11.61 -4.84
CA SER A 208 13.82 10.89 -5.84
C SER A 208 12.93 10.30 -6.93
N ALA A 209 11.85 9.63 -6.52
CA ALA A 209 10.89 9.04 -7.45
C ALA A 209 10.21 10.09 -8.33
N LEU A 210 9.78 11.22 -7.76
CA LEU A 210 9.21 12.33 -8.53
C LEU A 210 10.20 12.87 -9.56
N ALA A 211 11.46 13.11 -9.15
CA ALA A 211 12.49 13.61 -10.05
C ALA A 211 12.74 12.64 -11.21
N THR A 212 12.82 11.34 -10.91
CA THR A 212 13.02 10.30 -11.92
C THR A 212 11.80 10.17 -12.85
N TRP A 213 10.60 10.17 -12.29
CA TRP A 213 9.34 10.13 -13.05
C TRP A 213 9.23 11.34 -14.00
N ALA A 214 9.47 12.56 -13.51
CA ALA A 214 9.41 13.77 -14.33
C ALA A 214 10.48 13.81 -15.43
N ARG A 215 11.71 13.33 -15.14
CA ARG A 215 12.77 13.20 -16.15
C ARG A 215 12.39 12.21 -17.23
N LEU A 216 11.84 11.06 -16.84
CA LEU A 216 11.36 10.06 -17.79
C LEU A 216 10.22 10.61 -18.65
N GLN A 217 9.25 11.28 -18.05
CA GLN A 217 8.15 11.93 -18.76
C GLN A 217 8.64 12.88 -19.86
N LYS A 218 9.56 13.78 -19.51
CA LYS A 218 10.18 14.69 -20.48
C LYS A 218 10.94 13.96 -21.57
N ARG A 219 11.69 12.90 -21.22
CA ARG A 219 12.46 12.11 -22.18
C ARG A 219 11.55 11.37 -23.17
N VAL A 220 10.48 10.77 -22.68
CA VAL A 220 9.49 10.07 -23.52
C VAL A 220 8.78 11.06 -24.44
N GLN A 221 8.35 12.22 -23.92
CA GLN A 221 7.76 13.27 -24.75
C GLN A 221 8.70 13.73 -25.87
N ALA A 222 9.97 14.00 -25.55
CA ALA A 222 10.96 14.39 -26.55
C ALA A 222 11.17 13.33 -27.64
N LYS A 223 11.17 12.05 -27.27
CA LYS A 223 11.29 10.93 -28.22
C LYS A 223 10.06 10.75 -29.09
N LEU A 224 8.86 10.85 -28.51
CA LEU A 224 7.59 10.81 -29.25
C LEU A 224 7.56 11.91 -30.31
N LEU A 225 7.85 13.15 -29.91
CA LEU A 225 7.93 14.29 -30.82
C LEU A 225 9.01 14.11 -31.90
N THR A 226 10.16 13.54 -31.55
CA THR A 226 11.23 13.26 -32.53
C THR A 226 10.74 12.31 -33.61
N VAL A 227 10.08 11.20 -33.24
CA VAL A 227 9.60 10.21 -34.22
C VAL A 227 8.46 10.76 -35.08
N LEU A 228 7.53 11.52 -34.48
CA LEU A 228 6.46 12.19 -35.23
C LEU A 228 7.01 13.18 -36.25
N ASN A 229 7.99 14.00 -35.87
CA ASN A 229 8.58 15.01 -36.74
C ASN A 229 9.63 14.45 -37.73
N THR A 230 10.01 13.18 -37.61
CA THR A 230 10.95 12.50 -38.53
C THR A 230 10.36 11.22 -39.12
N PRO A 231 9.22 11.33 -39.84
CA PRO A 231 8.59 10.17 -40.45
C PRO A 231 9.52 9.53 -41.50
N PRO A 232 9.51 8.20 -41.64
CA PRO A 232 10.18 7.51 -42.73
C PRO A 232 9.84 8.13 -44.09
N SER A 233 10.87 8.41 -44.90
CA SER A 233 10.70 8.85 -46.28
C SER A 233 10.28 7.66 -47.15
N LEU A 234 8.97 7.42 -47.24
CA LEU A 234 8.37 6.46 -48.17
C LEU A 234 7.65 7.24 -49.27
N ILE A 235 8.00 6.98 -50.53
CA ILE A 235 7.41 7.66 -51.69
C ILE A 235 6.31 6.77 -52.27
N HIS A 236 5.09 7.32 -52.37
CA HIS A 236 3.95 6.69 -53.02
C HIS A 236 4.17 6.54 -54.53
N LYS A 237 3.38 5.68 -55.18
CA LYS A 237 3.25 5.70 -56.65
C LYS A 237 2.68 7.07 -57.06
N GLY A 238 3.48 7.87 -57.77
CA GLY A 238 3.13 9.23 -58.17
C GLY A 238 4.03 10.33 -57.56
N GLY A 239 4.99 9.97 -56.70
CA GLY A 239 5.98 10.93 -56.17
C GLY A 239 5.56 11.68 -54.91
N PHE A 240 4.33 11.48 -54.44
CA PHE A 240 3.84 12.03 -53.16
C PHE A 240 4.42 11.25 -51.98
N GLN A 241 4.64 11.92 -50.84
CA GLN A 241 5.12 11.27 -49.62
C GLN A 241 4.00 10.55 -48.86
N TYR A 242 2.77 11.06 -48.95
CA TYR A 242 1.62 10.57 -48.19
C TYR A 242 0.33 10.58 -49.02
N CYS A 243 -0.73 9.92 -48.52
CA CYS A 243 -2.08 10.02 -49.09
C CYS A 243 -2.83 11.23 -48.55
N ASP A 244 -3.96 11.58 -49.17
CA ASP A 244 -4.75 12.77 -48.82
C ASP A 244 -5.30 12.72 -47.38
N GLU A 245 -5.55 11.52 -46.85
CA GLU A 245 -6.04 11.29 -45.48
C GLU A 245 -4.93 11.37 -44.41
N TRP A 246 -3.66 11.50 -44.82
CA TRP A 246 -2.53 11.47 -43.89
C TRP A 246 -2.46 12.70 -43.00
N GLU A 247 -2.77 13.88 -43.52
CA GLU A 247 -2.67 15.14 -42.77
C GLU A 247 -3.62 15.13 -41.57
N GLU A 248 -4.88 14.73 -41.78
CA GLU A 248 -5.86 14.64 -40.69
C GLU A 248 -5.46 13.57 -39.66
N PHE A 249 -5.01 12.39 -40.10
CA PHE A 249 -4.47 11.36 -39.21
C PHE A 249 -3.29 11.90 -38.38
N PHE A 250 -2.34 12.56 -39.03
CA PHE A 250 -1.13 13.08 -38.41
C PHE A 250 -1.45 14.15 -37.36
N ASP A 251 -2.34 15.09 -37.68
CA ASP A 251 -2.72 16.18 -36.78
C ASP A 251 -3.41 15.66 -35.51
N ILE A 252 -4.28 14.64 -35.64
CA ILE A 252 -4.93 14.01 -34.47
C ILE A 252 -3.90 13.32 -33.59
N VAL A 253 -2.99 12.53 -34.17
CA VAL A 253 -1.94 11.83 -33.40
C VAL A 253 -1.02 12.84 -32.74
N LYS A 254 -0.62 13.91 -33.44
CA LYS A 254 0.25 14.95 -32.91
C LYS A 254 -0.40 15.72 -31.76
N ALA A 255 -1.65 16.15 -31.91
CA ALA A 255 -2.38 16.84 -30.84
C ALA A 255 -2.51 15.97 -29.57
N HIS A 256 -2.62 14.65 -29.74
CA HIS A 256 -2.61 13.71 -28.62
C HIS A 256 -1.24 13.58 -27.97
N VAL A 257 -0.15 13.49 -28.73
CA VAL A 257 1.21 13.45 -28.17
C VAL A 257 1.56 14.76 -27.46
N ASP A 258 1.08 15.89 -27.97
CA ASP A 258 1.26 17.18 -27.31
C ASP A 258 0.53 17.26 -25.97
N SER A 259 -0.57 16.51 -25.80
CA SER A 259 -1.38 16.47 -24.57
C SER A 259 -1.08 15.29 -23.63
N HIS A 260 -0.51 14.18 -24.12
CA HIS A 260 -0.28 12.96 -23.34
C HIS A 260 1.13 12.39 -23.59
N THR A 261 1.83 12.02 -22.50
CA THR A 261 3.28 11.72 -22.55
C THR A 261 3.61 10.26 -22.25
N SER A 262 3.01 9.29 -22.95
CA SER A 262 3.40 7.88 -22.79
C SER A 262 3.40 7.10 -24.10
N TYR A 263 4.25 6.06 -24.16
CA TYR A 263 4.31 5.14 -25.31
C TYR A 263 3.01 4.34 -25.49
N ALA A 264 2.35 3.95 -24.40
CA ALA A 264 1.10 3.20 -24.45
C ALA A 264 -0.05 4.06 -25.01
N ALA A 265 -0.18 5.32 -24.55
CA ALA A 265 -1.17 6.26 -25.10
C ALA A 265 -0.93 6.44 -26.61
N PHE A 266 0.33 6.65 -26.99
CA PHE A 266 0.68 6.81 -28.40
C PHE A 266 0.22 5.62 -29.25
N GLN A 267 0.53 4.39 -28.83
CA GLN A 267 0.13 3.18 -29.55
C GLN A 267 -1.40 3.05 -29.63
N ASP A 268 -2.11 3.29 -28.54
CA ASP A 268 -3.58 3.23 -28.52
C ASP A 268 -4.20 4.22 -29.50
N ILE A 269 -3.68 5.45 -29.55
CA ILE A 269 -4.18 6.52 -30.42
C ILE A 269 -3.85 6.22 -31.89
N VAL A 270 -2.62 5.81 -32.18
CA VAL A 270 -2.22 5.41 -33.54
C VAL A 270 -3.08 4.26 -34.04
N ASN A 271 -3.33 3.25 -33.21
CA ASN A 271 -4.19 2.12 -33.55
C ASN A 271 -5.66 2.54 -33.74
N THR A 272 -6.14 3.44 -32.90
CA THR A 272 -7.51 3.97 -32.97
C THR A 272 -7.72 4.80 -34.23
N GLU A 273 -6.75 5.62 -34.65
CA GLU A 273 -6.89 6.50 -35.82
C GLU A 273 -6.44 5.83 -37.13
N LYS A 274 -5.83 4.64 -37.06
CA LYS A 274 -5.32 3.89 -38.22
C LYS A 274 -6.36 3.66 -39.32
N TYR A 275 -7.66 3.58 -38.98
CA TYR A 275 -8.72 3.36 -39.96
C TYR A 275 -8.77 4.44 -41.06
N ARG A 276 -8.30 5.66 -40.78
CA ARG A 276 -8.26 6.77 -41.74
C ARG A 276 -7.34 6.50 -42.91
N VAL A 277 -6.24 5.80 -42.68
CA VAL A 277 -5.22 5.48 -43.70
C VAL A 277 -5.20 4.00 -44.10
N ARG A 278 -6.17 3.19 -43.66
CA ARG A 278 -6.22 1.73 -43.89
C ARG A 278 -6.22 1.30 -45.37
N ASN A 279 -6.62 2.21 -46.25
CA ASN A 279 -6.65 1.94 -47.70
C ASN A 279 -5.30 2.25 -48.37
N CYS A 280 -4.28 2.67 -47.60
CA CYS A 280 -2.97 3.03 -48.11
C CYS A 280 -1.85 2.20 -47.48
N SER A 281 -1.37 1.19 -48.22
CA SER A 281 -0.30 0.30 -47.75
C SER A 281 1.05 0.99 -47.51
N TYR A 282 1.28 2.18 -48.09
CA TYR A 282 2.48 2.98 -47.83
C TYR A 282 2.41 3.68 -46.47
N CYS A 283 1.30 4.37 -46.18
CA CYS A 283 1.04 4.98 -44.87
C CYS A 283 1.01 3.94 -43.75
N GLU A 284 0.47 2.74 -43.99
CA GLU A 284 0.53 1.63 -43.03
C GLU A 284 1.98 1.22 -42.70
N ARG A 285 2.89 1.20 -43.68
CA ARG A 285 4.32 0.93 -43.41
C ARG A 285 4.98 2.04 -42.61
N VAL A 286 4.61 3.31 -42.83
CA VAL A 286 5.08 4.43 -42.01
C VAL A 286 4.67 4.21 -40.56
N ILE A 287 3.38 3.89 -40.32
CA ILE A 287 2.84 3.59 -39.00
C ILE A 287 3.56 2.41 -38.35
N SER A 288 3.72 1.28 -39.05
CA SER A 288 4.44 0.12 -38.51
C SER A 288 5.89 0.45 -38.15
N THR A 289 6.53 1.36 -38.90
CA THR A 289 7.88 1.82 -38.58
C THR A 289 7.89 2.71 -37.34
N TRP A 290 6.87 3.55 -37.12
CA TRP A 290 6.69 4.29 -35.87
C TRP A 290 6.53 3.34 -34.69
N ASP A 291 5.68 2.32 -34.81
CA ASP A 291 5.45 1.32 -33.76
C ASP A 291 6.75 0.63 -33.34
N SER A 292 7.52 0.11 -34.32
CA SER A 292 8.81 -0.54 -34.03
C SER A 292 9.83 0.42 -33.38
N ARG A 293 9.87 1.68 -33.80
CA ARG A 293 10.75 2.69 -33.17
C ARG A 293 10.33 2.99 -31.73
N MET A 294 9.03 3.01 -31.46
CA MET A 294 8.49 3.26 -30.12
C MET A 294 8.72 2.09 -29.17
N GLU A 295 8.50 0.86 -29.62
CA GLU A 295 8.80 -0.33 -28.82
C GLU A 295 10.28 -0.39 -28.43
N ALA A 296 11.19 -0.14 -29.38
CA ALA A 296 12.62 -0.08 -29.10
C ALA A 296 12.98 1.06 -28.11
N ALA A 297 12.35 2.23 -28.26
CA ALA A 297 12.56 3.37 -27.37
C ALA A 297 12.05 3.08 -25.95
N ALA A 298 10.87 2.46 -25.81
CA ALA A 298 10.26 2.07 -24.55
C ALA A 298 11.11 1.03 -23.80
N ALA A 299 11.61 0.02 -24.51
CA ALA A 299 12.52 -0.99 -23.95
C ALA A 299 13.83 -0.36 -23.43
N THR A 300 14.40 0.56 -24.21
CA THR A 300 15.64 1.28 -23.84
C THR A 300 15.45 2.15 -22.60
N ASP A 301 14.32 2.87 -22.50
CA ASP A 301 14.05 3.72 -21.34
C ASP A 301 13.74 2.90 -20.09
N LEU A 302 13.02 1.78 -20.22
CA LEU A 302 12.78 0.87 -19.11
C LEU A 302 14.09 0.26 -18.60
N GLN A 303 14.99 -0.12 -19.50
CA GLN A 303 16.31 -0.66 -19.12
C GLN A 303 17.18 0.40 -18.44
N THR A 304 17.16 1.64 -18.95
CA THR A 304 17.82 2.78 -18.30
C THR A 304 17.28 2.95 -16.87
N TYR A 305 15.96 2.85 -16.68
CA TYR A 305 15.37 2.94 -15.36
C TYR A 305 15.72 1.76 -14.44
N LYS A 306 15.72 0.51 -14.93
CA LYS A 306 16.10 -0.64 -14.09
C LYS A 306 17.56 -0.57 -13.62
N SER A 307 18.44 0.03 -14.42
CA SER A 307 19.83 0.30 -14.01
C SER A 307 19.95 1.45 -13.00
N LEU A 308 18.87 2.23 -12.89
CA LEU A 308 18.72 3.31 -11.95
C LEU A 308 17.95 2.76 -10.72
N LYS A 309 18.66 2.26 -9.69
CA LYS A 309 18.20 1.75 -8.37
C LYS A 309 17.41 2.80 -7.55
N TYR A 310 16.32 3.31 -8.13
CA TYR A 310 15.80 4.70 -8.05
C TYR A 310 16.75 5.73 -8.68
N ALA A 311 18.06 5.47 -8.57
CA ALA A 311 19.20 5.49 -9.51
C ALA A 311 20.27 4.48 -9.03
#